data_AF-A0A1B8G7R2-F1
#
_entry.id   AF-A0A1B8G7R2-F1
#
_cell.length_a   1.000
_cell.length_b   1.000
_cell.length_c   1.000
_cell.angle_alpha   90.00
_cell.angle_beta   90.00
_cell.angle_gamma   90.00
#
_symmetry.space_group_name_H-M   'P 1'
#
loop_
_entity.id
_entity.type
_entity.pdbx_description
1 polymer ?
#
loop_
_entity_poly.entity_id
_entity_poly.type
_entity_poly.pdbx_seq_one_letter_code
_entity_poly.pdbx_strand_id
1 'polypeptide(L)'
;MSADDRGLDSGDDPRLEKIEPSLPRVIQDVKEEDTDSPALHPSVYVVIWISLSSSVILFNKWILDSQEFRYPVLLTAWHLFFATVMTQIMARTTTLLDGRKNVRMNTRMYIRTILPIGIVYSLSLICGNLTYLYLSVAFIQMLKATTPVAVLITGWFFGVQKPNMRVLFNVSFIVIGVVLASFGEIKFVMLGFLFQCGGIMFEAVRLVMVQRLLNSPDSKMDPLVSLYYFAPVCTVFNGLIALAWEVPKVSMEDVHKVGLHNFALNAMVAFALNVSVVFLIGKTSSLVLTLCGVLKDILLVVASMMIWGTIVTPLQFIGYAIALGGLVYYKLGGEQVRTHLEMASQRWRSMSSRRPFLWRMLMFIIAFCIVYALVDVLAPSYAPKYDPERVSAAYLAAKERYKNGGANIPKDNRF
;
A
#
# COMPACT_ATOMS: atom_id res chain seq x y z
N MET A 1 41.33 -24.02 -63.28
CA MET A 1 42.57 -23.38 -62.78
C MET A 1 42.14 -22.08 -62.14
N SER A 2 41.92 -22.05 -60.82
CA SER A 2 42.93 -21.93 -59.73
C SER A 2 43.45 -20.48 -59.65
N ALA A 3 43.58 -19.79 -58.53
CA ALA A 3 43.24 -19.95 -57.11
C ALA A 3 43.52 -18.58 -56.42
N ASP A 4 42.99 -18.37 -55.19
CA ASP A 4 43.50 -17.57 -54.04
C ASP A 4 44.16 -16.18 -54.29
N ASP A 5 43.96 -15.13 -53.50
CA ASP A 5 43.98 -15.09 -52.03
C ASP A 5 43.68 -13.66 -51.48
N ARG A 6 43.19 -13.60 -50.23
CA ARG A 6 43.35 -12.55 -49.17
C ARG A 6 42.89 -11.07 -49.34
N GLY A 7 41.83 -10.71 -48.59
CA GLY A 7 41.92 -9.88 -47.36
C GLY A 7 41.69 -8.35 -47.40
N LEU A 8 41.01 -7.83 -46.35
CA LEU A 8 40.76 -6.43 -45.91
C LEU A 8 39.55 -5.71 -46.54
N ASP A 9 38.82 -4.77 -45.91
CA ASP A 9 38.41 -4.41 -44.54
C ASP A 9 37.38 -3.26 -44.74
N SER A 10 36.50 -3.04 -43.77
CA SER A 10 35.80 -1.79 -43.45
C SER A 10 34.64 -1.28 -44.34
N GLY A 11 33.50 -0.99 -43.69
CA GLY A 11 32.56 0.03 -44.20
C GLY A 11 31.05 -0.18 -43.99
N ASP A 12 30.57 -0.72 -42.86
CA ASP A 12 29.14 -0.63 -42.53
C ASP A 12 28.78 0.82 -42.19
N ASP A 13 28.06 1.47 -43.11
CA ASP A 13 27.57 2.85 -43.04
C ASP A 13 26.36 2.95 -42.08
N PRO A 14 26.48 3.62 -40.91
CA PRO A 14 25.45 3.60 -39.88
C PRO A 14 24.45 4.76 -40.07
N ARG A 15 23.71 4.78 -41.19
CA ARG A 15 22.74 5.87 -41.47
C ARG A 15 21.31 5.47 -41.79
N LEU A 16 20.89 4.24 -41.49
CA LEU A 16 19.49 3.84 -41.64
C LEU A 16 19.04 2.87 -40.54
N GLU A 17 18.89 3.37 -39.30
CA GLU A 17 18.14 2.66 -38.26
C GLU A 17 16.82 3.39 -37.95
N LYS A 18 15.74 2.61 -37.98
CA LYS A 18 14.33 3.01 -37.94
C LYS A 18 13.99 3.85 -36.71
N ILE A 19 13.29 4.96 -36.96
CA ILE A 19 12.65 5.78 -35.92
C ILE A 19 11.38 5.06 -35.46
N GLU A 20 11.45 4.35 -34.33
CA GLU A 20 10.27 3.93 -33.56
C GLU A 20 9.97 4.95 -32.44
N PRO A 21 8.68 5.28 -32.18
CA PRO A 21 8.33 6.24 -31.14
C PRO A 21 8.48 5.61 -29.75
N SER A 22 9.55 5.97 -29.06
CA SER A 22 9.80 5.57 -27.67
C SER A 22 8.79 6.22 -26.70
N LEU A 23 8.10 5.38 -25.93
CA LEU A 23 7.28 5.79 -24.80
C LEU A 23 8.17 6.41 -23.71
N PRO A 24 7.79 7.53 -23.07
CA PRO A 24 8.56 8.11 -21.99
C PRO A 24 8.48 7.23 -20.74
N ARG A 25 9.56 6.49 -20.44
CA ARG A 25 9.78 5.79 -19.18
C ARG A 25 10.07 6.82 -18.10
N VAL A 26 9.09 7.08 -17.23
CA VAL A 26 9.33 7.82 -16.00
C VAL A 26 9.66 6.79 -14.91
N ILE A 27 10.95 6.67 -14.59
CA ILE A 27 11.56 6.65 -13.25
C ILE A 27 13.07 6.40 -13.49
N GLN A 28 13.82 7.51 -13.45
CA GLN A 28 15.22 7.63 -13.02
C GLN A 28 16.19 6.51 -13.42
N ASP A 29 16.90 6.70 -14.54
CA ASP A 29 18.26 6.20 -14.70
C ASP A 29 19.18 7.06 -13.80
N VAL A 30 19.29 6.68 -12.52
CA VAL A 30 20.37 7.17 -11.65
C VAL A 30 21.59 6.30 -11.93
N LYS A 31 22.68 6.96 -12.34
CA LYS A 31 24.01 6.36 -12.50
C LYS A 31 24.35 5.56 -11.23
N GLU A 32 24.72 4.30 -11.40
CA GLU A 32 25.25 3.46 -10.32
C GLU A 32 26.51 4.15 -9.76
N GLU A 33 26.43 4.70 -8.56
CA GLU A 33 27.63 4.99 -7.76
C GLU A 33 28.11 3.66 -7.15
N ASP A 34 29.17 3.11 -7.75
CA ASP A 34 29.98 2.05 -7.16
C ASP A 34 30.53 2.54 -5.81
N THR A 35 29.86 2.16 -4.73
CA THR A 35 30.39 2.25 -3.37
C THR A 35 30.69 0.84 -2.88
N ASP A 36 31.97 0.54 -2.89
CA ASP A 36 32.66 -0.71 -2.55
C ASP A 36 32.59 -0.98 -1.02
N SER A 37 31.36 -1.11 -0.51
CA SER A 37 31.07 -1.62 0.84
C SER A 37 30.27 -2.90 0.70
N PRO A 38 30.35 -3.85 1.66
CA PRO A 38 29.60 -5.11 1.60
C PRO A 38 28.10 -4.81 1.78
N ALA A 39 27.47 -4.32 0.72
CA ALA A 39 26.07 -3.98 0.71
C ALA A 39 25.29 -5.29 0.76
N LEU A 40 24.41 -5.41 1.77
CA LEU A 40 23.47 -6.51 1.88
C LEU A 40 22.75 -6.74 0.55
N HIS A 41 22.45 -7.99 0.23
CA HIS A 41 21.76 -8.32 -1.02
C HIS A 41 20.42 -7.53 -1.11
N PRO A 42 20.04 -6.99 -2.29
CA PRO A 42 18.83 -6.18 -2.47
C PRO A 42 17.54 -6.80 -1.90
N SER A 43 17.46 -8.13 -1.87
CA SER A 43 16.34 -8.86 -1.27
C SER A 43 16.13 -8.57 0.22
N VAL A 44 17.20 -8.27 0.97
CA VAL A 44 17.10 -7.95 2.41
C VAL A 44 16.38 -6.61 2.60
N TYR A 45 16.72 -5.61 1.80
CA TYR A 45 16.03 -4.31 1.82
C TYR A 45 14.56 -4.46 1.44
N VAL A 46 14.24 -5.30 0.46
CA VAL A 46 12.86 -5.62 0.07
C VAL A 46 12.10 -6.24 1.25
N VAL A 47 12.67 -7.25 1.92
CA VAL A 47 12.00 -7.94 3.04
C VAL A 47 11.78 -6.99 4.22
N ILE A 48 12.76 -6.14 4.52
CA ILE A 48 12.64 -5.11 5.57
C ILE A 48 11.53 -4.13 5.22
N TRP A 49 11.50 -3.62 3.98
CA TRP A 49 10.48 -2.68 3.54
C TRP A 49 9.07 -3.29 3.57
N ILE A 50 8.89 -4.52 3.07
CA ILE A 50 7.61 -5.23 3.12
C ILE A 50 7.17 -5.43 4.57
N SER A 51 8.08 -5.88 5.44
CA SER A 51 7.81 -6.11 6.86
C SER A 51 7.41 -4.82 7.56
N LEU A 52 8.20 -3.75 7.42
CA LEU A 52 7.90 -2.45 8.03
C LEU A 52 6.58 -1.88 7.51
N SER A 53 6.34 -1.96 6.20
CA SER A 53 5.10 -1.45 5.61
C SER A 53 3.88 -2.22 6.11
N SER A 54 3.99 -3.54 6.22
CA SER A 54 2.93 -4.38 6.74
C SER A 54 2.68 -4.10 8.22
N SER A 55 3.74 -4.00 9.02
CA SER A 55 3.68 -3.66 10.44
C SER A 55 2.99 -2.32 10.68
N VAL A 56 3.28 -1.26 9.93
CA VAL A 56 2.57 0.04 10.10
C VAL A 56 1.07 -0.13 9.90
N ILE A 57 0.65 -0.81 8.84
CA ILE A 57 -0.78 -0.96 8.51
C ILE A 57 -1.49 -1.79 9.58
N LEU A 58 -0.91 -2.93 9.96
CA LEU A 58 -1.49 -3.81 10.97
C LEU A 58 -1.53 -3.13 12.35
N PHE A 59 -0.45 -2.44 12.72
CA PHE A 59 -0.35 -1.74 14.00
C PHE A 59 -1.32 -0.56 14.06
N ASN A 60 -1.49 0.20 12.96
CA ASN A 60 -2.51 1.24 12.88
C ASN A 60 -3.91 0.65 13.07
N LYS A 61 -4.25 -0.45 12.39
CA LYS A 61 -5.55 -1.11 12.57
C LYS A 61 -5.74 -1.60 14.01
N TRP A 62 -4.71 -2.19 14.63
CA TRP A 62 -4.78 -2.65 16.02
C TRP A 62 -5.03 -1.50 17.00
N ILE A 63 -4.36 -0.35 16.83
CA ILE A 63 -4.61 0.84 17.66
C ILE A 63 -6.03 1.36 17.46
N LEU A 64 -6.47 1.53 16.22
CA LEU A 64 -7.76 2.15 15.90
C LEU A 64 -8.97 1.26 16.26
N ASP A 65 -8.82 -0.05 16.13
CA ASP A 65 -9.91 -1.02 16.25
C ASP A 65 -9.85 -1.79 17.57
N SER A 66 -8.72 -2.43 17.87
CA SER A 66 -8.59 -3.33 19.03
C SER A 66 -8.33 -2.59 20.34
N GLN A 67 -7.66 -1.43 20.30
CA GLN A 67 -7.48 -0.56 21.47
C GLN A 67 -8.56 0.53 21.58
N GLU A 68 -9.57 0.49 20.71
CA GLU A 68 -10.70 1.43 20.64
C GLU A 68 -10.30 2.92 20.50
N PHE A 69 -9.06 3.19 20.06
CA PHE A 69 -8.59 4.56 19.84
C PHE A 69 -9.12 5.10 18.52
N ARG A 70 -10.41 5.48 18.48
CA ARG A 70 -11.13 5.91 17.26
C ARG A 70 -10.76 7.32 16.78
N TYR A 71 -9.48 7.67 16.81
CA TYR A 71 -8.94 8.99 16.45
C TYR A 71 -7.83 8.85 15.39
N PRO A 72 -8.17 8.46 14.15
CA PRO A 72 -7.21 8.25 13.07
C PRO A 72 -6.45 9.51 12.66
N VAL A 73 -7.06 10.69 12.72
CA VAL A 73 -6.39 11.95 12.32
C VAL A 73 -5.35 12.38 13.35
N LEU A 74 -5.61 12.14 14.63
CA LEU A 74 -4.66 12.37 15.70
C LEU A 74 -3.47 11.41 15.60
N LEU A 75 -3.73 10.13 15.29
CA LEU A 75 -2.69 9.13 15.07
C LEU A 75 -1.79 9.51 13.87
N THR A 76 -2.35 9.96 12.76
CA THR A 76 -1.56 10.43 11.61
C THR A 76 -0.78 11.71 11.92
N ALA A 77 -1.40 12.66 12.63
CA ALA A 77 -0.73 13.87 13.09
C ALA A 77 0.48 13.53 13.96
N TRP A 78 0.36 12.54 14.84
CA TRP A 78 1.47 12.03 15.65
C TRP A 78 2.60 11.43 14.82
N HIS A 79 2.30 10.57 13.83
CA HIS A 79 3.32 10.02 12.92
C HIS A 79 4.08 11.11 12.17
N LEU A 80 3.35 12.09 11.65
CA LEU A 80 3.93 13.19 10.88
C LEU A 80 4.75 14.12 11.77
N PHE A 81 4.27 14.40 12.99
CA PHE A 81 5.03 15.16 14.00
C PHE A 81 6.34 14.44 14.32
N PHE A 82 6.27 13.15 14.64
CA PHE A 82 7.45 12.35 14.93
C PHE A 82 8.41 12.31 13.74
N ALA A 83 7.91 12.11 12.52
CA ALA A 83 8.71 12.17 11.30
C ALA A 83 9.36 13.54 11.08
N THR A 84 8.66 14.64 11.41
CA THR A 84 9.21 16.00 11.34
C THR A 84 10.38 16.17 12.31
N VAL A 85 10.23 15.75 13.57
CA VAL A 85 11.31 15.84 14.56
C VAL A 85 12.49 14.96 14.15
N MET A 86 12.24 13.71 13.76
CA MET A 86 13.30 12.77 13.37
C MET A 86 14.04 13.20 12.11
N THR A 87 13.34 13.70 11.08
CA THR A 87 14.01 14.22 9.87
C THR A 87 14.82 15.47 10.16
N GLN A 88 14.41 16.33 11.12
CA GLN A 88 15.22 17.46 11.57
C GLN A 88 16.48 17.02 12.32
N ILE A 89 16.38 16.02 13.21
CA ILE A 89 17.53 15.45 13.91
C ILE A 89 18.48 14.82 12.90
N MET A 90 17.98 13.97 12.01
CA MET A 90 18.77 13.28 10.99
C MET A 90 19.48 14.25 10.05
N ALA A 91 18.87 15.40 9.75
CA ALA A 91 19.51 16.45 8.97
C ALA A 91 20.71 17.13 9.65
N ARG A 92 20.77 17.07 11.00
CA ARG A 92 21.87 17.62 11.78
C ARG A 92 22.93 16.56 12.08
N THR A 93 22.54 15.29 12.17
CA THR A 93 23.44 14.19 12.59
C THR A 93 23.98 13.36 11.44
N THR A 94 23.36 13.39 10.25
CA THR A 94 23.64 12.42 9.18
C THR A 94 23.68 13.09 7.80
N THR A 95 24.56 12.57 6.93
CA THR A 95 24.73 13.02 5.54
C THR A 95 23.61 12.55 4.59
N LEU A 96 22.71 11.67 5.05
CA LEU A 96 21.57 11.16 4.27
C LEU A 96 20.61 12.26 3.78
N LEU A 97 20.69 13.47 4.35
CA LEU A 97 19.90 14.63 3.94
C LEU A 97 20.73 15.73 3.25
N ASP A 98 22.00 15.47 2.90
CA ASP A 98 22.86 16.47 2.24
C ASP A 98 22.33 16.92 0.87
N GLY A 99 21.49 16.11 0.22
CA GLY A 99 20.72 16.51 -0.97
C GLY A 99 19.86 17.76 -0.77
N ARG A 100 19.56 18.15 0.49
CA ARG A 100 18.94 19.44 0.83
C ARG A 100 19.75 20.62 0.32
N LYS A 101 21.10 20.57 0.39
CA LYS A 101 21.99 21.68 0.00
C LYS A 101 21.90 21.99 -1.50
N ASN A 102 21.50 21.01 -2.31
CA ASN A 102 21.29 21.17 -3.75
C ASN A 102 19.92 21.77 -4.10
N VAL A 103 18.98 21.83 -3.16
CA VAL A 103 17.67 22.43 -3.37
C VAL A 103 17.70 23.88 -2.92
N ARG A 104 17.72 24.81 -3.88
CA ARG A 104 17.46 26.24 -3.60
C ARG A 104 15.98 26.46 -3.31
N MET A 105 15.55 26.17 -2.09
CA MET A 105 14.16 26.37 -1.68
C MET A 105 13.91 27.85 -1.38
N ASN A 106 13.22 28.54 -2.29
CA ASN A 106 12.73 29.91 -2.05
C ASN A 106 11.38 29.83 -1.30
N THR A 107 11.13 30.72 -0.33
CA THR A 107 9.87 30.80 0.43
C THR A 107 8.64 30.85 -0.48
N ARG A 108 8.74 31.54 -1.63
CA ARG A 108 7.67 31.58 -2.64
C ARG A 108 7.41 30.21 -3.29
N MET A 109 8.46 29.43 -3.55
CA MET A 109 8.34 28.06 -4.10
C MET A 109 7.76 27.11 -3.05
N TYR A 110 8.17 27.27 -1.79
CA TYR A 110 7.62 26.49 -0.68
C TYR A 110 6.11 26.68 -0.54
N ILE A 111 5.63 27.94 -0.51
CA ILE A 111 4.20 28.23 -0.35
C ILE A 111 3.40 27.84 -1.61
N ARG A 112 3.94 28.03 -2.81
CA ARG A 112 3.17 27.79 -4.05
C ARG A 112 3.18 26.33 -4.50
N THR A 113 4.21 25.57 -4.12
CA THR A 113 4.41 24.20 -4.62
C THR A 113 4.37 23.17 -3.50
N ILE A 114 5.12 23.37 -2.42
CA ILE A 114 5.22 22.37 -1.33
C ILE A 114 3.95 22.38 -0.46
N LEU A 115 3.42 23.56 -0.11
CA LEU A 115 2.25 23.67 0.75
C LEU A 115 1.01 22.97 0.14
N PRO A 116 0.62 23.18 -1.14
CA PRO A 116 -0.52 22.48 -1.72
C PRO A 116 -0.31 20.97 -1.79
N ILE A 117 0.91 20.50 -2.08
CA ILE A 117 1.24 19.07 -2.07
C ILE A 117 1.05 18.49 -0.66
N GLY A 118 1.53 19.18 0.37
CA GLY A 118 1.38 18.76 1.76
C GLY A 118 -0.08 18.72 2.21
N ILE A 119 -0.90 19.68 1.77
CA ILE A 119 -2.35 19.68 2.05
C ILE A 119 -3.00 18.46 1.38
N VAL A 120 -2.79 18.26 0.08
CA VAL A 120 -3.37 17.11 -0.64
C VAL A 120 -2.90 15.77 -0.04
N TYR A 121 -1.62 15.69 0.36
CA TYR A 121 -1.12 14.51 1.08
C TYR A 121 -1.82 14.30 2.42
N SER A 122 -2.06 15.38 3.16
CA SER A 122 -2.78 15.30 4.41
C SER A 122 -4.21 14.81 4.22
N LEU A 123 -4.92 15.31 3.21
CA LEU A 123 -6.25 14.79 2.88
C LEU A 123 -6.20 13.31 2.49
N SER A 124 -5.19 12.86 1.72
CA SER A 124 -5.05 11.44 1.37
C SER A 124 -4.85 10.56 2.60
N LEU A 125 -4.03 11.01 3.56
CA LEU A 125 -3.79 10.33 4.84
C LEU A 125 -5.04 10.30 5.72
N ILE A 126 -5.76 11.42 5.86
CA ILE A 126 -6.99 11.50 6.68
C ILE A 126 -8.05 10.55 6.12
N CYS A 127 -8.37 10.69 4.83
CA CYS A 127 -9.35 9.82 4.17
C CYS A 127 -8.91 8.35 4.21
N GLY A 128 -7.62 8.08 3.97
CA GLY A 128 -7.07 6.72 3.97
C GLY A 128 -6.98 6.06 5.35
N ASN A 129 -6.98 6.81 6.45
CA ASN A 129 -7.01 6.23 7.80
C ASN A 129 -8.43 6.15 8.37
N LEU A 130 -9.33 7.05 7.99
CA LEU A 130 -10.75 6.94 8.32
C LEU A 130 -11.37 5.65 7.78
N THR A 131 -10.86 5.12 6.66
CA THR A 131 -11.40 3.90 6.06
C THR A 131 -11.21 2.67 6.94
N TYR A 132 -10.16 2.63 7.77
CA TYR A 132 -9.95 1.52 8.72
C TYR A 132 -11.06 1.39 9.77
N LEU A 133 -11.83 2.46 10.02
CA LEU A 133 -12.98 2.44 10.93
C LEU A 133 -14.24 1.81 10.30
N TYR A 134 -14.30 1.75 8.96
CA TYR A 134 -15.51 1.33 8.24
C TYR A 134 -15.32 0.07 7.39
N LEU A 135 -14.10 -0.19 6.92
CA LEU A 135 -13.79 -1.26 6.00
C LEU A 135 -12.74 -2.22 6.58
N SER A 136 -12.76 -3.46 6.09
CA SER A 136 -11.73 -4.45 6.41
C SER A 136 -10.38 -4.07 5.76
N VAL A 137 -9.27 -4.45 6.40
CA VAL A 137 -7.93 -4.17 5.84
C VAL A 137 -7.75 -4.88 4.48
N ALA A 138 -8.29 -6.10 4.36
CA ALA A 138 -8.33 -6.83 3.10
C ALA A 138 -9.03 -6.01 1.99
N PHE A 139 -10.23 -5.50 2.25
CA PHE A 139 -10.97 -4.73 1.25
C PHE A 139 -10.31 -3.39 0.92
N ILE A 140 -9.75 -2.69 1.92
CA ILE A 140 -8.95 -1.47 1.69
C ILE A 140 -7.80 -1.75 0.73
N GLN A 141 -7.11 -2.88 0.92
CA GLN A 141 -5.99 -3.26 0.08
C GLN A 141 -6.43 -3.61 -1.37
N MET A 142 -7.60 -4.22 -1.52
CA MET A 142 -8.21 -4.46 -2.84
C MET A 142 -8.55 -3.15 -3.55
N LEU A 143 -9.13 -2.17 -2.84
CA LEU A 143 -9.43 -0.85 -3.39
C LEU A 143 -8.15 -0.12 -3.81
N LYS A 144 -7.07 -0.22 -3.03
CA LYS A 144 -5.77 0.39 -3.35
C LYS A 144 -5.14 -0.14 -4.64
N ALA A 145 -5.52 -1.32 -5.13
CA ALA A 145 -5.08 -1.80 -6.44
C ALA A 145 -5.49 -0.85 -7.59
N THR A 146 -6.52 0.00 -7.39
CA THR A 146 -6.93 1.03 -8.35
C THR A 146 -6.07 2.30 -8.33
N THR A 147 -5.13 2.45 -7.40
CA THR A 147 -4.27 3.64 -7.30
C THR A 147 -3.60 4.02 -8.63
N PRO A 148 -3.07 3.08 -9.43
CA PRO A 148 -2.44 3.43 -10.71
C PRO A 148 -3.44 3.92 -11.76
N VAL A 149 -4.71 3.48 -11.69
CA VAL A 149 -5.81 4.01 -12.52
C VAL A 149 -6.01 5.49 -12.21
N ALA A 150 -6.11 5.81 -10.92
CA ALA A 150 -6.30 7.17 -10.42
C ALA A 150 -5.14 8.09 -10.83
N VAL A 151 -3.90 7.62 -10.67
CA VAL A 151 -2.68 8.34 -11.05
C VAL A 151 -2.65 8.60 -12.56
N LEU A 152 -3.05 7.63 -13.39
CA LEU A 152 -3.10 7.79 -14.84
C LEU A 152 -4.10 8.88 -15.26
N ILE A 153 -5.34 8.78 -14.77
CA ILE A 153 -6.41 9.74 -15.09
C ILE A 153 -6.02 11.15 -14.63
N THR A 154 -5.47 11.25 -13.42
CA THR A 154 -4.98 12.52 -12.88
C THR A 154 -3.79 13.05 -13.69
N GLY A 155 -2.88 12.18 -14.12
CA GLY A 155 -1.76 12.53 -14.97
C GLY A 155 -2.18 13.11 -16.32
N TRP A 156 -3.28 12.60 -16.90
CA TRP A 156 -3.89 13.16 -18.10
C TRP A 156 -4.53 14.51 -17.84
N PHE A 157 -5.28 14.64 -16.75
CA PHE A 157 -5.93 15.91 -16.37
C PHE A 157 -4.91 17.04 -16.15
N PHE A 158 -3.77 16.74 -15.53
CA PHE A 158 -2.68 17.70 -15.30
C PHE A 158 -1.74 17.87 -16.51
N GLY A 159 -1.98 17.17 -17.63
CA GLY A 159 -1.18 17.25 -18.85
C GLY A 159 0.24 16.70 -18.72
N VAL A 160 0.51 15.87 -17.70
CA VAL A 160 1.82 15.26 -17.46
C VAL A 160 2.06 14.09 -18.42
N GLN A 161 0.99 13.40 -18.83
CA GLN A 161 1.04 12.26 -19.74
C GLN A 161 0.02 12.44 -20.87
N LYS A 162 0.36 11.99 -22.08
CA LYS A 162 -0.59 12.00 -23.20
C LYS A 162 -1.62 10.87 -23.04
N PRO A 163 -2.92 11.12 -23.29
CA PRO A 163 -3.94 10.08 -23.28
C PRO A 163 -3.60 8.96 -24.27
N ASN A 164 -3.64 7.72 -23.79
CA ASN A 164 -3.43 6.54 -24.63
C ASN A 164 -4.56 5.54 -24.39
N MET A 165 -5.38 5.30 -25.42
CA MET A 165 -6.56 4.44 -25.34
C MET A 165 -6.21 2.98 -25.08
N ARG A 166 -5.03 2.52 -25.55
CA ARG A 166 -4.54 1.17 -25.23
C ARG A 166 -4.28 1.00 -23.73
N VAL A 167 -3.74 2.04 -23.11
CA VAL A 167 -3.50 2.06 -21.66
C VAL A 167 -4.82 2.13 -20.90
N LEU A 168 -5.78 2.93 -21.36
CA LEU A 168 -7.12 3.00 -20.76
C LEU A 168 -7.80 1.63 -20.72
N PHE A 169 -7.73 0.89 -21.83
CA PHE A 169 -8.31 -0.45 -21.92
C PHE A 169 -7.66 -1.43 -20.93
N ASN A 170 -6.33 -1.43 -20.83
CA ASN A 170 -5.61 -2.29 -19.88
C ASN A 170 -5.99 -1.98 -18.42
N VAL A 171 -6.17 -0.70 -18.11
CA VAL A 171 -6.51 -0.22 -16.78
C VAL A 171 -7.99 -0.47 -16.43
N SER A 172 -8.88 -0.57 -17.43
CA SER A 172 -10.28 -0.93 -17.24
C SER A 172 -10.47 -2.31 -16.57
N PHE A 173 -9.60 -3.29 -16.88
CA PHE A 173 -9.63 -4.59 -16.21
C PHE A 173 -9.42 -4.50 -14.70
N ILE A 174 -8.60 -3.54 -14.24
CA ILE A 174 -8.38 -3.29 -12.81
C ILE A 174 -9.67 -2.81 -12.16
N VAL A 175 -10.37 -1.88 -12.82
CA VAL A 175 -11.66 -1.34 -12.33
C VAL A 175 -12.72 -2.43 -12.25
N ILE A 176 -12.85 -3.27 -13.28
CA ILE A 176 -13.79 -4.41 -13.29
C ILE A 176 -13.51 -5.35 -12.12
N GLY A 177 -12.24 -5.71 -11.90
CA GLY A 177 -11.86 -6.57 -10.79
C GLY A 177 -12.24 -5.98 -9.42
N VAL A 178 -12.00 -4.68 -9.22
CA VAL A 178 -12.34 -4.00 -7.96
C VAL A 178 -13.85 -3.85 -7.76
N VAL A 179 -14.62 -3.61 -8.82
CA VAL A 179 -16.09 -3.59 -8.75
C VAL A 179 -16.61 -4.96 -8.34
N LEU A 180 -16.12 -6.03 -8.97
CA LEU A 180 -16.48 -7.41 -8.60
C LEU A 180 -16.10 -7.72 -7.15
N ALA A 181 -14.92 -7.27 -6.72
CA ALA A 181 -14.46 -7.43 -5.34
C ALA A 181 -15.37 -6.69 -4.33
N SER A 182 -15.87 -5.51 -4.71
CA SER A 182 -16.77 -4.70 -3.89
C SER A 182 -18.15 -5.35 -3.73
N PHE A 183 -18.68 -6.01 -4.76
CA PHE A 183 -19.91 -6.79 -4.64
C PHE A 183 -19.77 -8.03 -3.73
N GLY A 184 -18.56 -8.56 -3.60
CA GLY A 184 -18.27 -9.69 -2.72
C GLY A 184 -18.00 -9.31 -1.26
N GLU A 185 -17.91 -8.03 -0.91
CA GLU A 185 -17.59 -7.60 0.46
C GLU A 185 -18.80 -7.73 1.38
N ILE A 186 -18.63 -8.50 2.46
CA ILE A 186 -19.70 -8.79 3.43
C ILE A 186 -20.01 -7.56 4.29
N LYS A 187 -18.98 -6.83 4.72
CA LYS A 187 -19.12 -5.65 5.59
C LYS A 187 -19.00 -4.36 4.78
N PHE A 188 -19.73 -4.28 3.67
CA PHE A 188 -19.65 -3.12 2.78
C PHE A 188 -20.33 -1.90 3.42
N VAL A 189 -19.54 -0.87 3.72
CA VAL A 189 -20.02 0.43 4.20
C VAL A 189 -19.71 1.49 3.15
N MET A 190 -20.76 2.04 2.52
CA MET A 190 -20.63 3.03 1.43
C MET A 190 -19.80 4.26 1.86
N LEU A 191 -20.00 4.76 3.08
CA LEU A 191 -19.23 5.90 3.59
C LEU A 191 -17.72 5.61 3.63
N GLY A 192 -17.33 4.43 4.11
CA GLY A 192 -15.95 3.97 4.11
C GLY A 192 -15.39 3.82 2.70
N PHE A 193 -16.18 3.27 1.78
CA PHE A 193 -15.81 3.15 0.37
C PHE A 193 -15.53 4.52 -0.27
N LEU A 194 -16.40 5.50 -0.05
CA LEU A 194 -16.22 6.86 -0.55
C LEU A 194 -14.98 7.54 0.03
N PHE A 195 -14.72 7.39 1.33
CA PHE A 195 -13.45 7.87 1.92
C PHE A 195 -12.24 7.20 1.28
N GLN A 196 -12.30 5.90 0.98
CA GLN A 196 -11.19 5.20 0.34
C GLN A 196 -10.97 5.69 -1.09
N CYS A 197 -12.02 5.85 -1.88
CA CYS A 197 -11.94 6.42 -3.23
C CYS A 197 -11.39 7.85 -3.20
N GLY A 198 -11.89 8.69 -2.30
CA GLY A 198 -11.39 10.05 -2.11
C GLY A 198 -9.90 10.08 -1.71
N GLY A 199 -9.50 9.22 -0.77
CA GLY A 199 -8.11 9.05 -0.37
C GLY A 199 -7.21 8.64 -1.54
N ILE A 200 -7.65 7.70 -2.38
CA ILE A 200 -6.92 7.29 -3.59
C ILE A 200 -6.82 8.45 -4.60
N MET A 201 -7.87 9.25 -4.78
CA MET A 201 -7.82 10.42 -5.66
C MET A 201 -6.84 11.48 -5.16
N PHE A 202 -6.89 11.83 -3.87
CA PHE A 202 -5.92 12.77 -3.29
C PHE A 202 -4.50 12.23 -3.38
N GLU A 203 -4.31 10.94 -3.12
CA GLU A 203 -3.00 10.29 -3.27
C GLU A 203 -2.50 10.35 -4.71
N ALA A 204 -3.37 10.15 -5.69
CA ALA A 204 -3.03 10.28 -7.10
C ALA A 204 -2.62 11.72 -7.48
N VAL A 205 -3.37 12.72 -7.02
CA VAL A 205 -3.03 14.14 -7.22
C VAL A 205 -1.68 14.46 -6.59
N ARG A 206 -1.44 14.02 -5.35
CA ARG A 206 -0.13 14.17 -4.68
C ARG A 206 0.99 13.57 -5.52
N LEU A 207 0.85 12.32 -5.96
CA LEU A 207 1.87 11.62 -6.74
C LEU A 207 2.18 12.34 -8.07
N VAL A 208 1.15 12.85 -8.78
CA VAL A 208 1.33 13.60 -10.03
C VAL A 208 2.00 14.96 -9.79
N MET A 209 1.62 15.67 -8.72
CA MET A 209 2.25 16.94 -8.36
C MET A 209 3.73 16.76 -7.96
N VAL A 210 4.03 15.72 -7.17
CA VAL A 210 5.41 15.36 -6.80
C VAL A 210 6.21 14.97 -8.05
N GLN A 211 5.64 14.16 -8.95
CA GLN A 211 6.28 13.79 -10.21
C GLN A 211 6.63 15.04 -11.05
N ARG A 212 5.72 16.02 -11.13
CA ARG A 212 5.97 17.28 -11.84
C ARG A 212 7.09 18.11 -11.19
N LEU A 213 7.14 18.12 -9.86
CA LEU A 213 8.20 18.80 -9.11
C LEU A 213 9.58 18.13 -9.36
N LEU A 214 9.64 16.81 -9.28
CA LEU A 214 10.88 16.04 -9.45
C LEU A 214 11.43 16.03 -10.88
N ASN A 215 10.54 16.14 -11.88
CA ASN A 215 10.93 16.22 -13.29
C ASN A 215 11.37 17.63 -13.71
N SER A 216 11.33 18.62 -12.81
CA SER A 216 11.81 19.97 -13.10
C SER A 216 13.35 20.00 -13.03
N PRO A 217 14.05 20.67 -13.98
CA PRO A 217 15.51 20.66 -14.10
C PRO A 217 16.28 21.04 -12.81
N ASP A 218 15.64 21.84 -11.96
CA ASP A 218 16.25 22.45 -10.77
C ASP A 218 16.03 21.65 -9.47
N SER A 219 15.41 20.46 -9.50
CA SER A 219 15.01 19.75 -8.26
C SER A 219 15.03 18.23 -8.36
N LYS A 220 16.23 17.62 -8.43
CA LYS A 220 16.39 16.20 -8.06
C LYS A 220 16.31 16.09 -6.53
N MET A 221 15.12 15.80 -6.01
CA MET A 221 14.91 15.56 -4.57
C MET A 221 14.76 14.07 -4.30
N ASP A 222 15.50 13.56 -3.32
CA ASP A 222 15.27 12.21 -2.82
C ASP A 222 13.91 12.12 -2.08
N PRO A 223 13.28 10.94 -2.01
CA PRO A 223 12.03 10.74 -1.28
C PRO A 223 12.13 11.17 0.20
N LEU A 224 13.30 11.01 0.83
CA LEU A 224 13.54 11.44 2.22
C LEU A 224 13.58 12.96 2.36
N VAL A 225 14.19 13.64 1.38
CA VAL A 225 14.23 15.10 1.31
C VAL A 225 12.83 15.65 1.05
N SER A 226 12.06 14.98 0.20
CA SER A 226 10.64 15.28 -0.02
C SER A 226 9.83 15.17 1.27
N LEU A 227 10.04 14.09 2.05
CA LEU A 227 9.41 13.93 3.35
C LEU A 227 9.80 15.05 4.33
N TYR A 228 11.07 15.47 4.37
CA TYR A 228 11.51 16.58 5.22
C TYR A 228 10.74 17.89 4.93
N TYR A 229 10.41 18.15 3.67
CA TYR A 229 9.67 19.36 3.28
C TYR A 229 8.16 19.23 3.47
N PHE A 230 7.58 18.05 3.24
CA PHE A 230 6.14 17.81 3.37
C PHE A 230 5.70 17.54 4.80
N ALA A 231 6.50 16.84 5.61
CA ALA A 231 6.10 16.40 6.96
C ALA A 231 5.66 17.57 7.86
N PRO A 232 6.36 18.71 7.95
CA PRO A 232 5.93 19.83 8.80
C PRO A 232 4.57 20.40 8.37
N VAL A 233 4.35 20.56 7.06
CA VAL A 233 3.06 21.03 6.52
C VAL A 233 1.96 20.06 6.90
N CYS A 234 2.22 18.76 6.74
CA CYS A 234 1.24 17.73 7.04
C CYS A 234 0.95 17.65 8.54
N THR A 235 1.97 17.80 9.40
CA THR A 235 1.81 17.87 10.86
C THR A 235 0.91 19.02 11.26
N VAL A 236 1.14 20.22 10.74
CA VAL A 236 0.33 21.39 11.07
C VAL A 236 -1.10 21.19 10.59
N PHE A 237 -1.30 20.77 9.33
CA PHE A 237 -2.63 20.61 8.77
C PHE A 237 -3.43 19.49 9.43
N ASN A 238 -2.85 18.29 9.59
CA ASN A 238 -3.50 17.19 10.30
C ASN A 238 -3.71 17.54 11.79
N GLY A 239 -2.74 18.21 12.41
CA GLY A 239 -2.82 18.63 13.80
C GLY A 239 -3.96 19.61 14.04
N LEU A 240 -4.16 20.59 13.15
CA LEU A 240 -5.29 21.52 13.24
C LEU A 240 -6.64 20.81 13.08
N ILE A 241 -6.75 19.87 12.14
CA ILE A 241 -7.97 19.08 11.96
C ILE A 241 -8.22 18.18 13.17
N ALA A 242 -7.19 17.51 13.68
CA ALA A 242 -7.28 16.70 14.90
C ALA A 242 -7.72 17.56 16.09
N LEU A 243 -7.13 18.74 16.28
CA LEU A 243 -7.48 19.68 17.35
C LEU A 243 -8.94 20.15 17.27
N ALA A 244 -9.46 20.38 16.07
CA ALA A 244 -10.83 20.84 15.88
C ALA A 244 -11.87 19.71 16.00
N TRP A 245 -11.55 18.49 15.55
CA TRP A 245 -12.53 17.39 15.47
C TRP A 245 -12.35 16.36 16.58
N GLU A 246 -11.16 15.78 16.70
CA GLU A 246 -10.90 14.56 17.48
C GLU A 246 -10.49 14.88 18.92
N VAL A 247 -9.58 15.83 19.13
CA VAL A 247 -9.06 16.21 20.45
C VAL A 247 -10.17 16.59 21.45
N PRO A 248 -11.25 17.30 21.08
CA PRO A 248 -12.34 17.59 22.02
C PRO A 248 -13.08 16.34 22.52
N LYS A 249 -12.95 15.20 21.81
CA LYS A 249 -13.60 13.94 22.13
C LYS A 249 -12.66 12.96 22.83
N VAL A 250 -11.35 13.18 22.75
CA VAL A 250 -10.33 12.32 23.33
C VAL A 250 -10.38 12.39 24.85
N SER A 251 -10.60 11.23 25.49
CA SER A 251 -10.39 11.09 26.92
C SER A 251 -8.94 10.69 27.21
N MET A 252 -8.41 11.12 28.35
CA MET A 252 -7.09 10.67 28.81
C MET A 252 -7.06 9.15 29.03
N GLU A 253 -8.21 8.52 29.31
CA GLU A 253 -8.33 7.06 29.41
C GLU A 253 -8.02 6.36 28.09
N ASP A 254 -8.44 6.92 26.95
CA ASP A 254 -8.19 6.36 25.62
C ASP A 254 -6.69 6.36 25.29
N VAL A 255 -5.98 7.41 25.70
CA VAL A 255 -4.52 7.52 25.52
C VAL A 255 -3.77 6.53 26.41
N HIS A 256 -4.22 6.32 27.65
CA HIS A 256 -3.60 5.38 28.58
C HIS A 256 -3.84 3.91 28.17
N LYS A 257 -4.99 3.59 27.59
CA LYS A 257 -5.29 2.24 27.05
C LYS A 257 -4.27 1.83 25.99
N VAL A 258 -3.98 2.70 25.03
CA VAL A 258 -2.97 2.43 23.99
C VAL A 258 -1.56 2.43 24.62
N GLY A 259 -1.29 3.39 25.50
CA GLY A 259 0.01 3.53 26.16
C GLY A 259 1.03 4.32 25.33
N LEU A 260 1.73 5.23 25.99
CA LEU A 260 2.77 6.10 25.38
C LEU A 260 3.87 5.32 24.65
N HIS A 261 4.24 4.15 25.17
CA HIS A 261 5.23 3.28 24.55
C HIS A 261 4.77 2.76 23.19
N ASN A 262 3.52 2.32 23.06
CA ASN A 262 2.98 1.81 21.80
C ASN A 262 2.82 2.93 20.76
N PHE A 263 2.44 4.14 21.19
CA PHE A 263 2.45 5.32 20.30
C PHE A 263 3.84 5.64 19.77
N ALA A 264 4.86 5.60 20.62
CA ALA A 264 6.25 5.84 20.22
C ALA A 264 6.76 4.75 19.26
N LEU A 265 6.51 3.47 19.57
CA LEU A 265 6.87 2.36 18.69
C LEU A 265 6.16 2.44 17.34
N ASN A 266 4.85 2.70 17.33
CA ASN A 266 4.08 2.80 16.09
C ASN A 266 4.59 3.94 15.20
N ALA A 267 4.89 5.11 15.75
CA ALA A 267 5.52 6.21 15.03
C ALA A 267 6.95 5.90 14.56
N MET A 268 7.73 5.18 15.37
CA MET A 268 9.08 4.74 15.01
C MET A 268 9.05 3.78 13.81
N VAL A 269 8.14 2.82 13.79
CA VAL A 269 7.96 1.90 12.65
C VAL A 269 7.53 2.66 11.40
N ALA A 270 6.63 3.65 11.54
CA ALA A 270 6.23 4.53 10.43
C ALA A 270 7.41 5.36 9.89
N PHE A 271 8.27 5.88 10.76
CA PHE A 271 9.47 6.60 10.34
C PHE A 271 10.50 5.66 9.68
N ALA A 272 10.75 4.48 10.25
CA ALA A 272 11.64 3.47 9.70
C ALA A 272 11.19 3.02 8.30
N LEU A 273 9.88 2.90 8.06
CA LEU A 273 9.33 2.64 6.74
C LEU A 273 9.79 3.71 5.73
N ASN A 274 9.65 5.00 6.06
CA ASN A 274 10.07 6.08 5.19
C ASN A 274 11.58 6.05 4.87
N VAL A 275 12.41 5.72 5.87
CA VAL A 275 13.86 5.56 5.67
C VAL A 275 14.18 4.35 4.79
N SER A 276 13.53 3.20 5.04
CA SER A 276 13.75 1.97 4.26
C SER A 276 13.41 2.13 2.77
N VAL A 277 12.38 2.91 2.43
CA VAL A 277 12.01 3.21 1.03
C VAL A 277 13.17 3.85 0.27
N VAL A 278 13.93 4.75 0.92
CA VAL A 278 15.02 5.49 0.29
C VAL A 278 16.18 4.57 -0.03
N PHE A 279 16.57 3.73 0.93
CA PHE A 279 17.58 2.69 0.72
C PHE A 279 17.14 1.68 -0.34
N LEU A 280 15.85 1.33 -0.36
CA LEU A 280 15.31 0.39 -1.33
C LEU A 280 15.36 0.96 -2.75
N ILE A 281 14.95 2.21 -2.94
CA ILE A 281 15.00 2.90 -4.25
C ILE A 281 16.44 2.99 -4.75
N GLY A 282 17.41 3.26 -3.88
CA GLY A 282 18.83 3.31 -4.27
C GLY A 282 19.45 1.97 -4.64
N LYS A 283 18.80 0.83 -4.31
CA LYS A 283 19.34 -0.53 -4.52
C LYS A 283 18.47 -1.42 -5.40
N THR A 284 17.32 -0.93 -5.87
CA THR A 284 16.37 -1.73 -6.67
C THR A 284 15.79 -0.91 -7.82
N SER A 285 15.36 -1.61 -8.87
CA SER A 285 14.73 -0.95 -10.00
C SER A 285 13.25 -0.64 -9.72
N SER A 286 12.71 0.34 -10.46
CA SER A 286 11.27 0.70 -10.45
C SER A 286 10.35 -0.52 -10.66
N LEU A 287 10.80 -1.48 -11.48
CA LEU A 287 10.08 -2.73 -11.73
C LEU A 287 10.00 -3.61 -10.47
N VAL A 288 11.13 -3.81 -9.77
CA VAL A 288 11.19 -4.62 -8.55
C VAL A 288 10.32 -3.98 -7.46
N LEU A 289 10.41 -2.67 -7.27
CA LEU A 289 9.55 -1.93 -6.33
C LEU A 289 8.07 -2.17 -6.59
N THR A 290 7.67 -2.16 -7.87
CA THR A 290 6.28 -2.38 -8.26
C THR A 290 5.83 -3.81 -7.97
N LEU A 291 6.63 -4.82 -8.33
CA LEU A 291 6.32 -6.23 -8.07
C LEU A 291 6.29 -6.55 -6.57
N CYS A 292 7.23 -6.01 -5.81
CA CYS A 292 7.26 -6.16 -4.35
C CYS A 292 6.08 -5.45 -3.69
N GLY A 293 5.60 -4.33 -4.25
CA GLY A 293 4.37 -3.67 -3.81
C GLY A 293 3.15 -4.56 -3.99
N VAL A 294 3.00 -5.20 -5.16
CA VAL A 294 1.91 -6.17 -5.41
C VAL A 294 1.99 -7.34 -4.43
N LEU A 295 3.18 -7.89 -4.20
CA LEU A 295 3.39 -8.98 -3.23
C LEU A 295 3.01 -8.55 -1.81
N LYS A 296 3.47 -7.37 -1.37
CA LYS A 296 3.12 -6.79 -0.06
C LYS A 296 1.61 -6.70 0.11
N ASP A 297 0.90 -6.25 -0.92
CA ASP A 297 -0.55 -6.09 -0.88
C ASP A 297 -1.27 -7.45 -0.73
N ILE A 298 -0.78 -8.49 -1.39
CA ILE A 298 -1.29 -9.87 -1.21
C ILE A 298 -1.02 -10.37 0.21
N LEU A 299 0.21 -10.20 0.71
CA LEU A 299 0.59 -10.62 2.06
C LEU A 299 -0.24 -9.92 3.14
N LEU A 300 -0.56 -8.64 2.94
CA LEU A 300 -1.43 -7.88 3.84
C LEU A 300 -2.86 -8.40 3.87
N VAL A 301 -3.41 -8.80 2.73
CA VAL A 301 -4.74 -9.44 2.68
C VAL A 301 -4.72 -10.74 3.48
N VAL A 302 -3.73 -11.61 3.25
CA VAL A 302 -3.60 -12.89 3.98
C VAL A 302 -3.38 -12.66 5.48
N ALA A 303 -2.51 -11.72 5.86
CA ALA A 303 -2.29 -11.35 7.26
C ALA A 303 -3.57 -10.81 7.91
N SER A 304 -4.36 -10.00 7.18
CA SER A 304 -5.64 -9.50 7.67
C SER A 304 -6.65 -10.63 7.93
N MET A 305 -6.66 -11.66 7.08
CA MET A 305 -7.51 -12.83 7.26
C MET A 305 -7.10 -13.62 8.51
N MET A 306 -5.80 -13.86 8.70
CA MET A 306 -5.29 -14.64 9.85
C MET A 306 -5.44 -13.90 11.19
N ILE A 307 -5.22 -12.58 11.23
CA ILE A 307 -5.20 -11.81 12.48
C ILE A 307 -6.61 -11.43 12.95
N TRP A 308 -7.47 -10.94 12.03
CA TRP A 308 -8.82 -10.47 12.38
C TRP A 308 -9.94 -11.43 11.94
N GLY A 309 -9.61 -12.60 11.40
CA GLY A 309 -10.61 -13.56 10.91
C GLY A 309 -11.50 -12.96 9.82
N THR A 310 -10.93 -12.11 8.96
CA THR A 310 -11.72 -11.46 7.89
C THR A 310 -12.09 -12.48 6.84
N ILE A 311 -13.38 -12.82 6.73
CA ILE A 311 -13.90 -13.75 5.73
C ILE A 311 -13.91 -13.05 4.37
N VAL A 312 -13.12 -13.57 3.42
CA VAL A 312 -13.08 -13.11 2.03
C VAL A 312 -13.95 -14.03 1.20
N THR A 313 -14.97 -13.48 0.54
CA THR A 313 -15.87 -14.30 -0.28
C THR A 313 -15.19 -14.79 -1.56
N PRO A 314 -15.64 -15.89 -2.17
CA PRO A 314 -15.10 -16.34 -3.45
C PRO A 314 -15.21 -15.28 -4.55
N LEU A 315 -16.31 -14.52 -4.57
CA LEU A 315 -16.51 -13.42 -5.52
C LEU A 315 -15.47 -12.33 -5.31
N GLN A 316 -15.20 -11.99 -4.04
CA GLN A 316 -14.20 -11.00 -3.66
C GLN A 316 -12.79 -11.43 -4.07
N PHE A 317 -12.46 -12.70 -3.86
CA PHE A 317 -11.19 -13.29 -4.26
C PHE A 317 -10.99 -13.24 -5.80
N ILE A 318 -12.01 -13.65 -6.56
CA ILE A 318 -11.96 -13.62 -8.04
C ILE A 318 -11.80 -12.18 -8.55
N GLY A 319 -12.58 -11.24 -8.00
CA GLY A 319 -12.47 -9.82 -8.36
C GLY A 319 -11.07 -9.27 -8.09
N TYR A 320 -10.50 -9.56 -6.92
CA TYR A 320 -9.15 -9.11 -6.59
C TYR A 320 -8.08 -9.78 -7.46
N ALA A 321 -8.22 -11.07 -7.80
CA ALA A 321 -7.31 -11.75 -8.71
C ALA A 321 -7.30 -11.11 -10.10
N ILE A 322 -8.47 -10.73 -10.63
CA ILE A 322 -8.59 -9.99 -11.89
C ILE A 322 -7.91 -8.61 -11.77
N ALA A 323 -8.13 -7.90 -10.66
CA ALA A 323 -7.53 -6.58 -10.44
C ALA A 323 -6.00 -6.64 -10.38
N LEU A 324 -5.44 -7.63 -9.66
CA LEU A 324 -4.00 -7.86 -9.58
C LEU A 324 -3.39 -8.27 -10.92
N GLY A 325 -4.05 -9.16 -11.65
CA GLY A 325 -3.64 -9.55 -13.01
C GLY A 325 -3.58 -8.35 -13.95
N GLY A 326 -4.62 -7.51 -13.94
CA GLY A 326 -4.65 -6.25 -14.70
C GLY A 326 -3.56 -5.27 -14.28
N LEU A 327 -3.27 -5.17 -12.98
CA LEU A 327 -2.22 -4.30 -12.45
C LEU A 327 -0.81 -4.74 -12.91
N VAL A 328 -0.51 -6.03 -12.81
CA VAL A 328 0.75 -6.62 -13.28
C VAL A 328 0.89 -6.41 -14.79
N TYR A 329 -0.18 -6.66 -15.56
CA TYR A 329 -0.18 -6.42 -17.01
C TYR A 329 0.04 -4.95 -17.37
N TYR A 330 -0.62 -4.02 -16.66
CA TYR A 330 -0.47 -2.59 -16.87
C TYR A 330 0.96 -2.10 -16.58
N LYS A 331 1.60 -2.61 -15.52
CA LYS A 331 2.92 -2.14 -15.07
C LYS A 331 4.10 -2.73 -15.84
N LEU A 332 4.04 -4.01 -16.21
CA LEU A 332 5.13 -4.68 -16.94
C LEU A 332 4.95 -4.62 -18.46
N GLY A 333 3.71 -4.50 -18.95
CA GLY A 333 3.41 -4.65 -20.37
C GLY A 333 3.37 -6.12 -20.81
N GLY A 334 2.53 -6.41 -21.82
CA GLY A 334 2.20 -7.79 -22.19
C GLY A 334 3.38 -8.65 -22.65
N GLU A 335 4.37 -8.07 -23.32
CA GLU A 335 5.56 -8.79 -23.78
C GLU A 335 6.47 -9.19 -22.61
N GLN A 336 6.80 -8.25 -21.72
CA GLN A 336 7.65 -8.53 -20.57
C GLN A 336 6.98 -9.51 -19.60
N VAL A 337 5.65 -9.42 -19.41
CA VAL A 337 4.91 -10.39 -18.60
C VAL A 337 5.09 -11.81 -19.14
N ARG A 338 4.98 -12.00 -20.47
CA ARG A 338 5.18 -13.33 -21.07
C ARG A 338 6.60 -13.82 -20.86
N THR A 339 7.61 -13.01 -21.15
CA THR A 339 9.01 -13.41 -20.98
C THR A 339 9.34 -13.72 -19.52
N HIS A 340 8.85 -12.92 -18.57
CA HIS A 340 9.05 -13.17 -17.14
C HIS A 340 8.27 -14.38 -16.63
N LEU A 341 7.06 -14.64 -17.12
CA LEU A 341 6.31 -15.86 -16.79
C LEU A 341 7.00 -17.11 -17.33
N GLU A 342 7.55 -17.05 -18.54
CA GLU A 342 8.33 -18.14 -19.13
C GLU A 342 9.60 -18.41 -18.31
N MET A 343 10.39 -17.37 -18.01
CA MET A 343 11.57 -17.48 -17.15
C MET A 343 11.21 -17.94 -15.72
N ALA A 344 10.10 -17.46 -15.16
CA ALA A 344 9.61 -17.88 -13.84
C ALA A 344 9.17 -19.33 -13.86
N SER A 345 8.46 -19.79 -14.91
CA SER A 345 8.04 -21.19 -15.05
C SER A 345 9.23 -22.14 -15.20
N GLN A 346 10.25 -21.74 -15.96
CA GLN A 346 11.50 -22.47 -16.11
C GLN A 346 12.28 -22.50 -14.80
N ARG A 347 12.41 -21.36 -14.10
CA ARG A 347 13.04 -21.29 -12.78
C ARG A 347 12.27 -22.08 -11.75
N TRP A 348 10.94 -22.05 -11.75
CA TRP A 348 10.06 -22.79 -10.86
C TRP A 348 10.25 -24.31 -11.03
N ARG A 349 10.27 -24.78 -12.28
CA ARG A 349 10.61 -26.18 -12.61
C ARG A 349 12.04 -26.54 -12.19
N SER A 350 13.00 -25.64 -12.41
CA SER A 350 14.39 -25.86 -11.99
C SER A 350 14.57 -25.85 -10.46
N MET A 351 13.76 -25.07 -9.72
CA MET A 351 13.80 -24.97 -8.27
C MET A 351 13.23 -26.23 -7.61
N SER A 352 12.15 -26.78 -8.19
CA SER A 352 11.64 -28.12 -7.84
C SER A 352 12.71 -29.20 -7.98
N SER A 353 13.63 -29.05 -8.95
CA SER A 353 14.72 -30.01 -9.18
C SER A 353 15.99 -29.72 -8.37
N ARG A 354 16.29 -28.46 -8.03
CA ARG A 354 17.56 -28.06 -7.37
C ARG A 354 17.51 -28.09 -5.84
N ARG A 355 16.36 -27.83 -5.21
CA ARG A 355 16.22 -27.84 -3.73
C ARG A 355 14.87 -28.45 -3.31
N PRO A 356 14.73 -29.80 -3.38
CA PRO A 356 13.45 -30.47 -3.17
C PRO A 356 12.87 -30.28 -1.76
N PHE A 357 13.71 -30.11 -0.74
CA PHE A 357 13.26 -29.87 0.64
C PHE A 357 12.60 -28.49 0.83
N LEU A 358 13.27 -27.42 0.40
CA LEU A 358 12.71 -26.06 0.46
C LEU A 358 11.45 -25.91 -0.41
N TRP A 359 11.43 -26.57 -1.56
CA TRP A 359 10.27 -26.59 -2.44
C TRP A 359 9.07 -27.30 -1.80
N ARG A 360 9.31 -28.45 -1.15
CA ARG A 360 8.28 -29.16 -0.36
C ARG A 360 7.79 -28.32 0.82
N MET A 361 8.67 -27.62 1.54
CA MET A 361 8.25 -26.69 2.62
C MET A 361 7.39 -25.54 2.09
N LEU A 362 7.79 -24.89 1.00
CA LEU A 362 7.02 -23.80 0.40
C LEU A 362 5.63 -24.29 -0.05
N MET A 363 5.58 -25.45 -0.71
CA MET A 363 4.32 -26.09 -1.10
C MET A 363 3.48 -26.47 0.11
N PHE A 364 4.09 -26.89 1.22
CA PHE A 364 3.38 -27.18 2.47
C PHE A 364 2.79 -25.92 3.08
N ILE A 365 3.50 -24.77 3.05
CA ILE A 365 2.99 -23.48 3.54
C ILE A 365 1.86 -22.99 2.64
N ILE A 366 2.04 -23.03 1.32
CA ILE A 366 0.99 -22.62 0.36
C ILE A 366 -0.23 -23.54 0.50
N ALA A 367 -0.03 -24.85 0.59
CA ALA A 367 -1.10 -25.81 0.81
C ALA A 367 -1.77 -25.62 2.17
N PHE A 368 -1.01 -25.34 3.24
CA PHE A 368 -1.57 -25.04 4.55
C PHE A 368 -2.40 -23.76 4.53
N CYS A 369 -1.94 -22.70 3.87
CA CYS A 369 -2.72 -21.47 3.69
C CYS A 369 -3.97 -21.70 2.83
N ILE A 370 -3.88 -22.50 1.77
CA ILE A 370 -5.02 -22.85 0.92
C ILE A 370 -6.01 -23.75 1.66
N VAL A 371 -5.54 -24.72 2.43
CA VAL A 371 -6.37 -25.61 3.26
C VAL A 371 -7.00 -24.83 4.39
N TYR A 372 -6.28 -23.90 5.05
CA TYR A 372 -6.84 -23.01 6.04
C TYR A 372 -7.93 -22.12 5.44
N ALA A 373 -7.68 -21.50 4.28
CA ALA A 373 -8.68 -20.72 3.57
C ALA A 373 -9.88 -21.56 3.10
N LEU A 374 -9.65 -22.80 2.64
CA LEU A 374 -10.72 -23.73 2.25
C LEU A 374 -11.51 -24.20 3.45
N VAL A 375 -10.88 -24.50 4.58
CA VAL A 375 -11.55 -24.90 5.83
C VAL A 375 -12.35 -23.72 6.39
N ASP A 376 -11.88 -22.48 6.28
CA ASP A 376 -12.62 -21.30 6.68
C ASP A 376 -13.83 -21.01 5.75
N VAL A 377 -13.69 -21.32 4.45
CA VAL A 377 -14.76 -21.17 3.45
C VAL A 377 -15.78 -22.33 3.48
N LEU A 378 -15.34 -23.56 3.76
CA LEU A 378 -16.18 -24.77 3.85
C LEU A 378 -16.68 -25.07 5.27
N ALA A 379 -16.11 -24.44 6.30
CA ALA A 379 -16.70 -24.48 7.63
C ALA A 379 -18.09 -23.86 7.53
N PRO A 380 -19.18 -24.63 7.77
CA PRO A 380 -20.49 -24.03 7.83
C PRO A 380 -20.44 -22.98 8.92
N SER A 381 -20.64 -21.71 8.54
CA SER A 381 -20.83 -20.63 9.49
C SER A 381 -22.07 -20.95 10.33
N TYR A 382 -21.87 -21.67 11.44
CA TYR A 382 -22.83 -21.79 12.54
C TYR A 382 -22.83 -20.46 13.32
N ALA A 383 -23.04 -19.35 12.62
CA ALA A 383 -23.56 -18.15 13.24
C ALA A 383 -25.09 -18.25 13.06
N PRO A 384 -25.88 -18.49 14.11
CA PRO A 384 -27.33 -18.45 13.98
C PRO A 384 -27.71 -17.09 13.38
N LYS A 385 -28.45 -17.10 12.27
CA LYS A 385 -29.00 -15.90 11.64
C LYS A 385 -29.60 -15.04 12.75
N TYR A 386 -29.13 -13.79 12.87
CA TYR A 386 -29.71 -12.81 13.77
C TYR A 386 -31.16 -12.58 13.34
N ASP A 387 -32.08 -13.17 14.09
CA ASP A 387 -33.51 -13.12 13.85
C ASP A 387 -34.12 -12.11 14.84
N PRO A 388 -34.34 -10.85 14.43
CA PRO A 388 -34.73 -9.77 15.32
C PRO A 388 -36.09 -10.03 16.02
N GLU A 389 -36.96 -10.85 15.41
CA GLU A 389 -38.24 -11.25 16.00
C GLU A 389 -38.07 -12.23 17.16
N ARG A 390 -37.12 -13.17 17.08
CA ARG A 390 -36.83 -14.11 18.19
C ARG A 390 -36.22 -13.42 19.39
N VAL A 391 -35.29 -12.48 19.17
CA VAL A 391 -34.63 -11.75 20.27
C VAL A 391 -35.61 -10.79 20.95
N SER A 392 -36.47 -10.13 20.18
CA SER A 392 -37.52 -9.26 20.75
C SER A 392 -38.59 -10.07 21.50
N ALA A 393 -39.01 -11.23 20.99
CA ALA A 393 -39.91 -12.13 21.70
C ALA A 393 -39.29 -12.69 23.00
N ALA A 394 -38.02 -13.09 22.96
CA ALA A 394 -37.28 -13.54 24.14
C ALA A 394 -37.11 -12.43 25.19
N TYR A 395 -36.84 -11.19 24.74
CA TYR A 395 -36.74 -10.02 25.62
C TYR A 395 -38.09 -9.66 26.25
N LEU A 396 -39.19 -9.71 25.48
CA LEU A 396 -40.54 -9.45 26.00
C LEU A 396 -40.99 -10.54 26.99
N ALA A 397 -40.72 -11.81 26.69
CA ALA A 397 -40.98 -12.92 27.60
C ALA A 397 -40.14 -12.84 28.88
N ALA A 398 -38.87 -12.42 28.78
CA ALA A 398 -38.01 -12.18 29.94
C ALA A 398 -38.51 -10.99 30.77
N LYS A 399 -38.98 -9.91 30.11
CA LYS A 399 -39.54 -8.72 30.75
C LYS A 399 -40.85 -9.03 31.49
N GLU A 400 -41.72 -9.88 30.94
CA GLU A 400 -42.93 -10.36 31.63
C GLU A 400 -42.60 -11.26 32.83
N ARG A 401 -41.62 -12.17 32.71
CA ARG A 401 -41.16 -13.00 33.83
C ARG A 401 -40.57 -12.18 34.98
N TYR A 402 -39.87 -11.08 34.65
CA TYR A 402 -39.33 -10.15 35.65
C TYR A 402 -40.43 -9.33 36.34
N LYS A 403 -41.47 -8.94 35.58
CA LYS A 403 -42.63 -8.19 36.09
C LYS A 403 -43.51 -9.04 37.03
N ASN A 404 -43.54 -10.36 36.82
CA ASN A 404 -44.34 -11.31 37.61
C ASN A 404 -43.58 -11.95 38.78
N GLY A 405 -42.45 -11.37 39.21
CA GLY A 405 -41.80 -11.71 40.49
C GLY A 405 -41.04 -13.05 40.54
N GLY A 406 -40.67 -13.63 39.40
CA GLY A 406 -40.08 -14.97 39.35
C GLY A 406 -38.56 -15.00 39.19
N ALA A 407 -37.81 -14.82 40.28
CA ALA A 407 -36.43 -15.30 40.36
C ALA A 407 -36.45 -16.83 40.51
N ASN A 408 -36.39 -17.56 39.39
CA ASN A 408 -36.01 -18.97 39.39
C ASN A 408 -35.32 -19.29 38.06
N ILE A 409 -33.99 -19.29 38.08
CA ILE A 409 -33.14 -19.72 36.98
C ILE A 409 -33.16 -21.26 36.98
N PRO A 410 -33.67 -21.94 35.93
CA PRO A 410 -33.48 -23.37 35.80
C PRO A 410 -32.02 -23.61 35.42
N LYS A 411 -31.31 -24.37 36.27
CA LYS A 411 -30.05 -25.02 35.89
C LYS A 411 -30.39 -26.14 34.91
N ASP A 412 -30.33 -25.89 33.62
CA ASP A 412 -30.21 -26.98 32.65
C ASP A 412 -28.99 -26.73 31.75
N ASN A 413 -27.94 -27.47 32.07
CA ASN A 413 -26.70 -27.56 31.29
C ASN A 413 -26.96 -28.44 30.07
N ARG A 414 -27.36 -27.83 28.95
CA ARG A 414 -27.14 -28.42 27.63
C ARG A 414 -26.79 -27.33 26.64
N PHE A 415 -25.47 -27.15 26.48
CA PHE A 415 -24.87 -26.66 25.25
C PHE A 415 -24.38 -27.86 24.44
#